data_AF-A0A1Q4VII5-F1
#
_entry.id   AF-A0A1Q4VII5-F1
#
_cell.length_a   1.000
_cell.length_b   1.000
_cell.length_c   1.000
_cell.angle_alpha   90.00
_cell.angle_beta   90.00
_cell.angle_gamma   90.00
#
_symmetry.space_group_name_H-M   'P 1'
#
loop_
_entity.id
_entity.type
_entity.pdbx_description
1 polymer ?
#
loop_
_entity_poly.entity_id
_entity_poly.type
_entity_poly.pdbx_seq_one_letter_code
_entity_poly.pdbx_strand_id
1 'polypeptide(L)'
;MSPHPRSAAVRPSPEARLAEVFPQVGEYLAGLLDAYRPRYAHLRPALEQLVAHGRRTPLENALPLLVHGAVEGTLEPAVPVAGVHVLWWRAANTFDDVSDGGVGTRLYGGDPAAVMTAALECGYALPLRALAALPVPGPLRERLTADFLDGWTAACDGQVGDILGSPTGTSPEEVLTVYRHKSGSVYAMAATMAARLALGADGADDPRTAAWGEFGQAVGMLAQLRNDEDDLRSGHSDDLGNHTATYLLVQLLHSAPDAAREQAVELLGRAADSAADRHRLAAMMYAPDVLAPYQRFLADVHQHAHALLDTLAPDSPFAGPLHRCVDDEVRTTAYAVAPTGPHGAHCALPPGPAVLPGRTPGRSGQKV
;
A
#
# COMPACT_ATOMS: atom_id res chain seq x y z
N MET A 1 7.07 55.26 22.09
CA MET A 1 7.60 54.04 21.44
C MET A 1 6.41 53.17 21.09
N SER A 2 6.01 53.16 19.82
CA SER A 2 4.89 52.35 19.34
C SER A 2 5.34 50.87 19.27
N PRO A 3 4.52 49.92 19.74
CA PRO A 3 4.88 48.50 19.65
C PRO A 3 4.77 48.09 18.18
N HIS A 4 5.88 47.66 17.59
CA HIS A 4 5.84 47.01 16.28
C HIS A 4 4.99 45.74 16.40
N PRO A 5 3.99 45.53 15.51
CA PRO A 5 3.27 44.28 15.46
C PRO A 5 4.27 43.17 15.11
N ARG A 6 4.42 42.19 16.00
CA ARG A 6 5.14 40.96 15.69
C ARG A 6 4.43 40.32 14.50
N SER A 7 5.13 40.26 13.37
CA SER A 7 4.70 39.50 12.19
C SER A 7 4.33 38.09 12.66
N ALA A 8 3.06 37.71 12.53
CA ALA A 8 2.63 36.35 12.80
C ALA A 8 3.43 35.44 11.86
N ALA A 9 4.26 34.57 12.43
CA ALA A 9 4.99 33.59 11.64
C ALA A 9 3.97 32.73 10.89
N VAL A 10 4.08 32.68 9.57
CA VAL A 10 3.23 31.85 8.71
C VAL A 10 3.42 30.40 9.16
N ARG A 11 2.36 29.76 9.67
CA ARG A 11 2.42 28.34 10.03
C ARG A 11 2.69 27.54 8.74
N PRO A 12 3.65 26.60 8.74
CA PRO A 12 3.91 25.77 7.58
C PRO A 12 2.67 24.95 7.22
N SER A 13 2.44 24.75 5.92
CA SER A 13 1.30 23.95 5.46
C SER A 13 1.45 22.49 5.92
N PRO A 14 0.34 21.73 6.04
CA PRO A 14 0.37 20.30 6.38
C PRO A 14 1.32 19.49 5.49
N GLU A 15 1.38 19.81 4.20
CA GLU A 15 2.24 19.17 3.21
C GLU A 15 3.71 19.53 3.43
N ALA A 16 4.01 20.79 3.77
CA ALA A 16 5.36 21.21 4.12
C ALA A 16 5.85 20.48 5.39
N ARG A 17 4.97 20.34 6.39
CA ARG A 17 5.26 19.56 7.60
C ARG A 17 5.48 18.08 7.30
N LEU A 18 4.64 17.49 6.44
CA LEU A 18 4.82 16.10 6.01
C LEU A 18 6.16 15.90 5.29
N ALA A 19 6.53 16.82 4.39
CA ALA A 19 7.80 16.78 3.68
C ALA A 19 9.02 16.93 4.62
N GLU A 20 8.89 17.67 5.72
CA GLU A 20 9.93 17.80 6.75
C GLU A 20 10.10 16.53 7.60
N VAL A 21 9.01 15.81 7.89
CA VAL A 21 9.04 14.60 8.72
C VAL A 21 9.36 13.34 7.91
N PHE A 22 9.07 13.32 6.61
CA PHE A 22 9.30 12.16 5.74
C PHE A 22 10.72 11.57 5.83
N PRO A 23 11.81 12.38 5.79
CA PRO A 23 13.18 11.86 5.92
C PRO A 23 13.43 11.15 7.26
N GLN A 24 12.74 11.56 8.33
CA GLN A 24 12.90 10.97 9.66
C GLN A 24 12.47 9.50 9.69
N VAL A 25 11.53 9.08 8.83
CA VAL A 25 11.16 7.67 8.67
C VAL A 25 12.35 6.87 8.12
N GLY A 26 13.05 7.40 7.13
CA GLY A 26 14.27 6.78 6.59
C GLY A 26 15.39 6.69 7.63
N GLU A 27 15.61 7.76 8.40
CA GLU A 27 16.59 7.78 9.49
C GLU A 27 16.23 6.76 10.59
N TYR A 28 14.96 6.67 10.96
CA TYR A 28 14.46 5.69 11.92
C TYR A 28 14.71 4.25 11.45
N LEU A 29 14.37 3.93 10.19
CA LEU A 29 14.64 2.61 9.60
C LEU A 29 16.13 2.29 9.56
N ALA A 30 16.99 3.25 9.21
CA ALA A 30 18.44 3.07 9.24
C ALA A 30 18.93 2.76 10.67
N GLY A 31 18.42 3.45 11.68
CA GLY A 31 18.72 3.19 13.08
C GLY A 31 18.31 1.79 13.55
N LEU A 32 17.14 1.29 13.11
CA LEU A 32 16.71 -0.09 13.38
C LEU A 32 17.67 -1.12 12.78
N LEU A 33 18.13 -0.89 11.54
CA LEU A 33 19.08 -1.78 10.86
C LEU A 33 20.49 -1.74 11.49
N ASP A 34 20.89 -0.60 12.05
CA ASP A 34 22.18 -0.48 12.75
C ASP A 34 22.24 -1.33 14.02
N ALA A 35 21.11 -1.58 14.69
CA ALA A 35 21.03 -2.49 15.83
C ALA A 35 21.38 -3.95 15.48
N TYR A 36 21.44 -4.30 14.18
CA TYR A 36 21.87 -5.63 13.74
C TYR A 36 23.40 -5.79 13.69
N ARG A 37 24.15 -4.68 13.84
CA ARG A 37 25.62 -4.72 13.91
C ARG A 37 26.11 -5.07 15.32
N PRO A 38 27.20 -5.86 15.46
CA PRO A 38 27.79 -6.76 14.46
C PRO A 38 27.10 -8.15 14.43
N ARG A 39 26.03 -8.34 15.22
CA ARG A 39 25.49 -9.65 15.60
C ARG A 39 24.89 -10.46 14.44
N TYR A 40 24.39 -9.80 13.39
CA TYR A 40 23.66 -10.45 12.29
C TYR A 40 24.24 -10.10 10.92
N ALA A 41 25.48 -10.50 10.67
CA ALA A 41 26.25 -10.14 9.48
C ALA A 41 25.64 -10.57 8.13
N HIS A 42 24.85 -11.64 8.10
CA HIS A 42 24.22 -12.15 6.87
C HIS A 42 22.84 -11.52 6.57
N LEU A 43 22.05 -11.30 7.62
CA LEU A 43 20.68 -10.81 7.51
C LEU A 43 20.64 -9.32 7.18
N ARG A 44 21.58 -8.55 7.75
CA ARG A 44 21.60 -7.10 7.59
C ARG A 44 21.74 -6.64 6.13
N PRO A 45 22.71 -7.11 5.32
CA PRO A 45 22.80 -6.68 3.93
C PRO A 45 21.54 -6.97 3.12
N ALA A 46 20.87 -8.12 3.38
CA ALA A 46 19.62 -8.45 2.71
C ALA A 46 18.48 -7.50 3.11
N LEU A 47 18.36 -7.18 4.41
CA LEU A 47 17.40 -6.18 4.89
C LEU A 47 17.67 -4.78 4.31
N GLU A 48 18.93 -4.37 4.22
CA GLU A 48 19.32 -3.09 3.61
C GLU A 48 18.90 -3.01 2.14
N GLN A 49 19.09 -4.10 1.38
CA GLN A 49 18.63 -4.17 -0.01
C GLN A 49 17.11 -4.05 -0.12
N LEU A 50 16.36 -4.78 0.72
CA LEU A 50 14.90 -4.73 0.74
C LEU A 50 14.36 -3.33 1.06
N VAL A 51 14.90 -2.70 2.11
CA VAL A 51 14.46 -1.37 2.55
C VAL A 51 14.82 -0.29 1.52
N ALA A 52 16.00 -0.38 0.89
CA ALA A 52 16.44 0.59 -0.08
C ALA A 52 15.76 0.44 -1.46
N HIS A 53 15.60 -0.78 -1.94
CA HIS A 53 15.27 -1.07 -3.34
C HIS A 53 13.92 -1.76 -3.55
N GLY A 54 13.23 -2.21 -2.51
CA GLY A 54 11.91 -2.82 -2.66
C GLY A 54 10.88 -1.85 -3.25
N ARG A 55 9.89 -2.41 -3.95
CA ARG A 55 8.77 -1.64 -4.52
C ARG A 55 8.09 -0.82 -3.44
N ARG A 56 7.76 0.43 -3.77
CA ARG A 56 7.18 1.44 -2.85
C ARG A 56 5.75 1.76 -3.23
N THR A 57 4.93 2.07 -2.23
CA THR A 57 3.65 2.74 -2.45
C THR A 57 3.70 4.16 -1.87
N PRO A 58 3.12 5.18 -2.54
CA PRO A 58 3.09 6.56 -2.03
C PRO A 58 2.52 6.68 -0.60
N LEU A 59 1.59 5.79 -0.22
CA LEU A 59 0.90 5.83 1.07
C LEU A 59 1.63 5.12 2.22
N GLU A 60 2.70 4.36 1.95
CA GLU A 60 3.39 3.54 2.98
C GLU A 60 3.88 4.40 4.16
N ASN A 61 4.33 5.63 3.88
CA ASN A 61 4.79 6.57 4.90
C ASN A 61 3.69 7.58 5.30
N ALA A 62 2.93 8.05 4.32
CA ALA A 62 2.06 9.21 4.49
C ALA A 62 0.87 8.92 5.40
N LEU A 63 0.24 7.74 5.28
CA LEU A 63 -0.99 7.44 6.01
C LEU A 63 -0.81 7.50 7.55
N PRO A 64 0.14 6.77 8.18
CA PRO A 64 0.33 6.84 9.63
C PRO A 64 0.63 8.25 10.14
N LEU A 65 1.48 8.99 9.41
CA LEU A 65 1.84 10.35 9.78
C LEU A 65 0.61 11.26 9.72
N LEU A 66 -0.15 11.22 8.62
CA LEU A 66 -1.32 12.07 8.43
C LEU A 66 -2.46 11.74 9.40
N VAL A 67 -2.69 10.47 9.71
CA VAL A 67 -3.70 10.07 10.70
C VAL A 67 -3.32 10.58 12.09
N HIS A 68 -2.08 10.38 12.52
CA HIS A 68 -1.61 10.91 13.80
C HIS A 68 -1.69 12.44 13.84
N GLY A 69 -1.27 13.10 12.75
CA GLY A 69 -1.42 14.55 12.58
C GLY A 69 -2.87 15.00 12.65
N ALA A 70 -3.79 14.22 12.08
CA ALA A 70 -5.19 14.55 12.09
C ALA A 70 -5.79 14.55 13.51
N VAL A 71 -5.34 13.62 14.35
CA VAL A 71 -5.81 13.44 15.73
C VAL A 71 -5.13 14.41 16.72
N GLU A 72 -3.80 14.51 16.69
CA GLU A 72 -3.00 15.24 17.72
C GLU A 72 -2.35 16.53 17.20
N GLY A 73 -2.38 16.77 15.89
CA GLY A 73 -1.79 17.96 15.28
C GLY A 73 -0.27 17.90 15.08
N THR A 74 0.39 16.82 15.50
CA THR A 74 1.85 16.55 15.32
C THR A 74 2.07 15.29 14.48
N LEU A 75 3.21 15.17 13.80
CA LEU A 75 3.49 14.05 12.89
C LEU A 75 4.59 13.13 13.42
N GLU A 76 5.58 13.75 14.08
CA GLU A 76 6.84 13.18 14.53
C GLU A 76 6.65 11.95 15.42
N PRO A 77 5.68 11.91 16.38
CA PRO A 77 5.50 10.72 17.21
C PRO A 77 5.11 9.46 16.41
N ALA A 78 4.49 9.61 15.24
CA ALA A 78 4.11 8.49 14.38
C ALA A 78 5.22 7.96 13.46
N VAL A 79 6.42 8.55 13.48
CA VAL A 79 7.57 8.08 12.68
C VAL A 79 7.85 6.57 12.88
N PRO A 80 7.84 6.01 14.10
CA PRO A 80 8.01 4.58 14.29
C PRO A 80 6.89 3.72 13.68
N VAL A 81 5.64 4.17 13.73
CA VAL A 81 4.49 3.47 13.13
C VAL A 81 4.55 3.54 11.61
N ALA A 82 4.95 4.69 11.04
CA ALA A 82 5.25 4.81 9.62
C ALA A 82 6.37 3.84 9.19
N GLY A 83 7.45 3.73 9.99
CA GLY A 83 8.51 2.76 9.76
C GLY A 83 8.02 1.31 9.77
N VAL A 84 7.16 0.94 10.72
CA VAL A 84 6.50 -0.39 10.76
C VAL A 84 5.72 -0.66 9.48
N HIS A 85 4.93 0.31 9.02
CA HIS A 85 4.11 0.16 7.81
C HIS A 85 4.97 0.07 6.54
N VAL A 86 6.06 0.84 6.43
CA VAL A 86 7.04 0.71 5.34
C VAL A 86 7.63 -0.69 5.30
N LEU A 87 8.11 -1.18 6.44
CA LEU A 87 8.73 -2.50 6.56
C LEU A 87 7.77 -3.61 6.14
N TRP A 88 6.49 -3.50 6.51
CA TRP A 88 5.44 -4.39 6.04
C TRP A 88 5.32 -4.36 4.51
N TRP A 89 5.19 -3.18 3.90
CA TRP A 89 5.04 -3.04 2.44
C TRP A 89 6.22 -3.59 1.67
N ARG A 90 7.45 -3.35 2.16
CA ARG A 90 8.66 -3.92 1.55
C ARG A 90 8.59 -5.44 1.55
N ALA A 91 8.20 -6.04 2.67
CA ALA A 91 8.12 -7.48 2.78
C ALA A 91 7.04 -8.07 1.87
N ALA A 92 5.81 -7.52 1.91
CA ALA A 92 4.70 -7.98 1.09
C ALA A 92 5.03 -7.94 -0.41
N ASN A 93 5.52 -6.80 -0.92
CA ASN A 93 5.93 -6.68 -2.32
C ASN A 93 7.05 -7.65 -2.68
N THR A 94 7.95 -7.95 -1.74
CA THR A 94 9.02 -8.93 -1.97
C THR A 94 8.48 -10.35 -2.07
N PHE A 95 7.53 -10.73 -1.20
CA PHE A 95 6.88 -12.04 -1.29
C PHE A 95 6.19 -12.21 -2.65
N ASP A 96 5.44 -11.21 -3.10
CA ASP A 96 4.78 -11.22 -4.42
C ASP A 96 5.82 -11.32 -5.54
N ASP A 97 6.83 -10.44 -5.56
CA ASP A 97 7.85 -10.39 -6.62
C ASP A 97 8.68 -11.68 -6.78
N VAL A 98 8.88 -12.40 -5.68
CA VAL A 98 9.57 -13.70 -5.69
C VAL A 98 8.63 -14.82 -6.14
N SER A 99 7.36 -14.77 -5.73
CA SER A 99 6.35 -15.77 -6.08
C SER A 99 6.02 -15.73 -7.58
N ASP A 100 5.99 -14.53 -8.17
CA ASP A 100 5.69 -14.32 -9.60
C ASP A 100 6.88 -14.62 -10.53
N GLY A 101 8.03 -15.03 -9.98
CA GLY A 101 9.14 -15.64 -10.73
C GLY A 101 9.96 -14.72 -11.66
N GLY A 102 9.62 -13.43 -11.77
CA GLY A 102 10.23 -12.53 -12.78
C GLY A 102 11.19 -11.45 -12.25
N VAL A 103 10.97 -10.94 -11.03
CA VAL A 103 11.56 -9.65 -10.60
C VAL A 103 12.53 -9.80 -9.41
N GLY A 104 12.32 -10.80 -8.55
CA GLY A 104 12.99 -10.90 -7.25
C GLY A 104 14.52 -10.96 -7.30
N THR A 105 15.10 -11.69 -8.26
CA THR A 105 16.58 -11.83 -8.37
C THR A 105 17.28 -10.57 -8.88
N ARG A 106 16.60 -9.73 -9.69
CA ARG A 106 17.17 -8.47 -10.20
C ARG A 106 16.96 -7.31 -9.23
N LEU A 107 15.82 -7.26 -8.55
CA LEU A 107 15.46 -6.14 -7.68
C LEU A 107 16.12 -6.22 -6.31
N TYR A 108 16.11 -7.41 -5.70
CA TYR A 108 16.63 -7.62 -4.34
C TYR A 108 18.06 -8.18 -4.34
N GLY A 109 18.44 -8.85 -5.44
CA GLY A 109 19.72 -9.53 -5.55
C GLY A 109 19.81 -10.77 -4.66
N GLY A 110 20.65 -11.73 -5.06
CA GLY A 110 20.93 -12.92 -4.25
C GLY A 110 19.94 -14.08 -4.47
N ASP A 111 20.06 -15.07 -3.58
CA ASP A 111 19.28 -16.30 -3.63
C ASP A 111 17.82 -16.07 -3.18
N PRO A 112 16.80 -16.58 -3.91
CA PRO A 112 15.40 -16.37 -3.56
C PRO A 112 15.04 -16.80 -2.13
N ALA A 113 15.62 -17.88 -1.60
CA ALA A 113 15.33 -18.31 -0.23
C ALA A 113 15.91 -17.34 0.81
N ALA A 114 17.07 -16.75 0.53
CA ALA A 114 17.65 -15.70 1.38
C ALA A 114 16.81 -14.42 1.35
N VAL A 115 16.32 -14.03 0.18
CA VAL A 115 15.42 -12.86 0.01
C VAL A 115 14.11 -13.07 0.78
N MET A 116 13.47 -14.23 0.65
CA MET A 116 12.25 -14.60 1.39
C MET A 116 12.47 -14.58 2.91
N THR A 117 13.62 -15.09 3.37
CA THR A 117 13.97 -15.07 4.80
C THR A 117 14.13 -13.63 5.31
N ALA A 118 14.77 -12.77 4.52
CA ALA A 118 14.93 -11.36 4.85
C ALA A 118 13.60 -10.59 4.78
N ALA A 119 12.70 -10.95 3.85
CA ALA A 119 11.35 -10.40 3.78
C ALA A 119 10.53 -10.74 5.03
N LEU A 120 10.62 -11.98 5.53
CA LEU A 120 9.98 -12.37 6.79
C LEU A 120 10.52 -11.55 7.98
N GLU A 121 11.84 -11.40 8.10
CA GLU A 121 12.42 -10.55 9.15
C GLU A 121 11.99 -9.08 9.00
N CYS A 122 11.99 -8.57 7.77
CA CYS A 122 11.60 -7.20 7.43
C CYS A 122 10.15 -6.94 7.80
N GLY A 123 9.23 -7.83 7.42
CA GLY A 123 7.79 -7.61 7.57
C GLY A 123 7.25 -7.97 8.95
N TYR A 124 7.90 -8.88 9.68
CA TYR A 124 7.36 -9.44 10.92
C TYR A 124 8.22 -9.09 12.15
N ALA A 125 9.46 -9.58 12.18
CA ALA A 125 10.29 -9.47 13.39
C ALA A 125 10.80 -8.05 13.65
N LEU A 126 11.21 -7.32 12.60
CA LEU A 126 11.73 -5.97 12.72
C LEU A 126 10.66 -4.96 13.18
N PRO A 127 9.41 -5.00 12.66
CA PRO A 127 8.29 -4.24 13.21
C PRO A 127 8.02 -4.51 14.69
N LEU A 128 8.03 -5.77 15.11
CA LEU A 128 7.86 -6.11 16.53
C LEU A 128 8.97 -5.55 17.40
N ARG A 129 10.22 -5.51 16.91
CA ARG A 129 11.33 -4.84 17.61
C ARG A 129 11.13 -3.32 17.68
N ALA A 130 10.65 -2.71 16.60
CA ALA A 130 10.32 -1.29 16.57
C ALA A 130 9.24 -0.94 17.61
N LEU A 131 8.17 -1.73 17.68
CA LEU A 131 7.10 -1.54 18.66
C LEU A 131 7.56 -1.82 20.09
N ALA A 132 8.37 -2.86 20.30
CA ALA A 132 8.94 -3.17 21.61
C ALA A 132 9.84 -2.06 22.16
N ALA A 133 10.54 -1.33 21.28
CA ALA A 133 11.43 -0.23 21.63
C ALA A 133 10.72 1.13 21.80
N LEU A 134 9.43 1.23 21.43
CA LEU A 134 8.68 2.49 21.45
C LEU A 134 8.56 3.01 22.91
N PRO A 135 8.89 4.28 23.19
CA PRO A 135 8.90 4.85 24.54
C PRO A 135 7.48 5.25 24.99
N VAL A 136 6.56 4.28 25.00
CA VAL A 136 5.16 4.43 25.43
C VAL A 136 4.85 3.55 26.65
N PRO A 137 3.77 3.85 27.40
CA PRO A 137 3.31 2.99 28.49
C PRO A 137 3.08 1.55 28.03
N GLY A 138 3.33 0.58 28.93
CA GLY A 138 3.20 -0.86 28.65
C GLY A 138 1.86 -1.25 28.00
N PRO A 139 0.71 -0.87 28.57
CA PRO A 139 -0.59 -1.20 27.98
C PRO A 139 -0.78 -0.66 26.56
N LEU A 140 -0.30 0.56 26.26
CA LEU A 140 -0.37 1.11 24.90
C LEU A 140 0.52 0.32 23.95
N ARG A 141 1.72 -0.07 24.38
CA ARG A 141 2.63 -0.90 23.59
C ARG A 141 2.04 -2.27 23.25
N GLU A 142 1.39 -2.91 24.22
CA GLU A 142 0.71 -4.18 24.04
C GLU A 142 -0.42 -4.06 23.02
N ARG A 143 -1.22 -3.00 23.08
CA ARG A 143 -2.31 -2.74 22.11
C ARG A 143 -1.77 -2.48 20.70
N LEU A 144 -0.73 -1.66 20.55
CA LEU A 144 -0.09 -1.41 19.24
C LEU A 144 0.50 -2.71 18.65
N THR A 145 1.06 -3.56 19.51
CA THR A 145 1.59 -4.86 19.09
C THR A 145 0.47 -5.81 18.65
N ALA A 146 -0.66 -5.82 19.37
CA ALA A 146 -1.85 -6.57 18.99
C ALA A 146 -2.42 -6.09 17.65
N ASP A 147 -2.59 -4.78 17.47
CA ASP A 147 -3.08 -4.20 16.21
C ASP A 147 -2.19 -4.64 15.02
N PHE A 148 -0.86 -4.65 15.21
CA PHE A 148 0.09 -5.12 14.20
C PHE A 148 -0.06 -6.61 13.90
N LEU A 149 -0.15 -7.46 14.92
CA LEU A 149 -0.27 -8.91 14.76
C LEU A 149 -1.60 -9.31 14.11
N ASP A 150 -2.70 -8.64 14.48
CA ASP A 150 -4.02 -8.85 13.89
C ASP A 150 -4.02 -8.42 12.42
N GLY A 151 -3.45 -7.24 12.10
CA GLY A 151 -3.27 -6.77 10.74
C GLY A 151 -2.41 -7.70 9.88
N TRP A 152 -1.26 -8.13 10.39
CA TRP A 152 -0.39 -9.10 9.71
C TRP A 152 -1.11 -10.42 9.43
N THR A 153 -1.86 -10.94 10.40
CA THR A 153 -2.59 -12.20 10.27
C THR A 153 -3.71 -12.09 9.24
N ALA A 154 -4.51 -11.02 9.29
CA ALA A 154 -5.57 -10.77 8.32
C ALA A 154 -5.00 -10.60 6.91
N ALA A 155 -3.88 -9.90 6.75
CA ALA A 155 -3.23 -9.75 5.44
C ALA A 155 -2.72 -11.09 4.89
N CYS A 156 -2.15 -11.95 5.74
CA CYS A 156 -1.75 -13.30 5.35
C CYS A 156 -2.95 -14.17 4.94
N ASP A 157 -4.07 -14.10 5.68
CA ASP A 157 -5.32 -14.79 5.32
C ASP A 157 -5.83 -14.33 3.95
N GLY A 158 -5.84 -13.01 3.71
CA GLY A 158 -6.16 -12.43 2.41
C GLY A 158 -5.23 -12.91 1.30
N GLN A 159 -3.91 -12.94 1.54
CA GLN A 159 -2.94 -13.43 0.56
C GLN A 159 -3.15 -14.92 0.23
N VAL A 160 -3.45 -15.75 1.22
CA VAL A 160 -3.77 -17.16 0.99
C VAL A 160 -5.05 -17.28 0.15
N GLY A 161 -6.07 -16.48 0.46
CA GLY A 161 -7.30 -16.42 -0.34
C GLY A 161 -7.07 -16.00 -1.78
N ASP A 162 -6.17 -15.03 -2.01
CA ASP A 162 -5.76 -14.56 -3.33
C ASP A 162 -5.05 -15.66 -4.15
N ILE A 163 -4.06 -16.33 -3.54
CA ILE A 163 -3.29 -17.41 -4.17
C ILE A 163 -4.16 -18.63 -4.49
N LEU A 164 -5.07 -18.99 -3.59
CA LEU A 164 -5.95 -20.15 -3.77
C LEU A 164 -7.20 -19.82 -4.59
N GLY A 165 -7.46 -18.54 -4.84
CA GLY A 165 -8.59 -18.05 -5.62
C GLY A 165 -8.50 -18.51 -7.08
N SER A 166 -9.65 -18.75 -7.68
CA SER A 166 -9.74 -19.09 -9.10
C SER A 166 -10.76 -18.17 -9.76
N PRO A 167 -10.42 -17.48 -10.86
CA PRO A 167 -11.36 -16.57 -11.52
C PRO A 167 -12.71 -17.20 -11.87
N THR A 168 -12.72 -18.51 -12.17
CA THR A 168 -13.94 -19.26 -12.53
C THR A 168 -14.68 -19.84 -11.32
N GLY A 169 -14.04 -19.94 -10.16
CA GLY A 169 -14.58 -20.55 -8.94
C GLY A 169 -14.93 -19.55 -7.84
N THR A 170 -14.55 -18.28 -8.02
CA THR A 170 -14.73 -17.20 -7.04
C THR A 170 -15.83 -16.24 -7.49
N SER A 171 -16.60 -15.71 -6.55
CA SER A 171 -17.60 -14.67 -6.75
C SER A 171 -17.03 -13.25 -6.54
N PRO A 172 -17.64 -12.19 -7.12
CA PRO A 172 -17.20 -10.83 -6.89
C PRO A 172 -17.13 -10.45 -5.40
N GLU A 173 -18.07 -10.93 -4.59
CA GLU A 173 -18.13 -10.67 -3.15
C GLU A 173 -16.96 -11.33 -2.39
N GLU A 174 -16.55 -12.52 -2.80
CA GLU A 174 -15.38 -13.21 -2.25
C GLU A 174 -14.09 -12.46 -2.59
N VAL A 175 -13.95 -11.96 -3.83
CA VAL A 175 -12.80 -11.10 -4.21
C VAL A 175 -12.74 -9.85 -3.32
N LEU A 176 -13.87 -9.17 -3.10
CA LEU A 176 -13.91 -8.00 -2.21
C LEU A 176 -13.59 -8.35 -0.75
N THR A 177 -13.86 -9.58 -0.32
CA THR A 177 -13.47 -10.08 1.01
C THR A 177 -11.96 -10.31 1.07
N VAL A 178 -11.38 -10.91 0.04
CA VAL A 178 -9.94 -11.04 -0.13
C VAL A 178 -9.28 -9.66 -0.10
N TYR A 179 -9.82 -8.65 -0.80
CA TYR A 179 -9.23 -7.30 -0.82
C TYR A 179 -9.28 -6.62 0.55
N ARG A 180 -10.38 -6.82 1.29
CA ARG A 180 -10.52 -6.34 2.68
C ARG A 180 -9.48 -6.95 3.60
N HIS A 181 -9.18 -8.24 3.44
CA HIS A 181 -8.19 -8.93 4.26
C HIS A 181 -6.76 -8.63 3.81
N LYS A 182 -6.43 -8.75 2.52
CA LYS A 182 -5.07 -8.57 1.96
C LYS A 182 -4.56 -7.14 2.13
N SER A 183 -5.16 -6.20 1.40
CA SER A 183 -4.72 -4.80 1.39
C SER A 183 -5.42 -3.97 2.45
N GLY A 184 -6.75 -4.13 2.61
CA GLY A 184 -7.55 -3.35 3.56
C GLY A 184 -7.05 -3.43 5.00
N SER A 185 -6.73 -4.63 5.50
CA SER A 185 -6.33 -4.83 6.90
C SER A 185 -5.02 -4.11 7.27
N VAL A 186 -4.12 -3.91 6.32
CA VAL A 186 -2.80 -3.31 6.54
C VAL A 186 -2.92 -1.81 6.66
N TYR A 187 -3.72 -1.20 5.79
CA TYR A 187 -4.04 0.22 5.90
C TYR A 187 -4.87 0.50 7.17
N ALA A 188 -5.78 -0.42 7.54
CA ALA A 188 -6.51 -0.35 8.80
C ALA A 188 -5.55 -0.41 10.01
N MET A 189 -4.65 -1.38 10.05
CA MET A 189 -3.59 -1.50 11.07
C MET A 189 -2.79 -0.21 11.20
N ALA A 190 -2.32 0.34 10.09
CA ALA A 190 -1.55 1.58 10.04
C ALA A 190 -2.32 2.78 10.64
N ALA A 191 -3.58 2.96 10.25
CA ALA A 191 -4.43 4.04 10.73
C ALA A 191 -4.82 3.85 12.20
N THR A 192 -5.19 2.64 12.61
CA THR A 192 -5.52 2.28 14.00
C THR A 192 -4.34 2.54 14.93
N MET A 193 -3.14 2.06 14.57
CA MET A 193 -1.94 2.25 15.39
C MET A 193 -1.57 3.74 15.51
N ALA A 194 -1.67 4.51 14.43
CA ALA A 194 -1.40 5.94 14.43
C ALA A 194 -2.41 6.72 15.30
N ALA A 195 -3.70 6.43 15.16
CA ALA A 195 -4.75 7.05 15.97
C ALA A 195 -4.61 6.69 17.46
N ARG A 196 -4.35 5.41 17.77
CA ARG A 196 -4.14 4.96 19.14
C ARG A 196 -2.92 5.60 19.78
N LEU A 197 -1.83 5.76 19.02
CA LEU A 197 -0.64 6.44 19.48
C LEU A 197 -0.92 7.91 19.82
N ALA A 198 -1.68 8.60 18.97
CA ALA A 198 -2.09 9.99 19.18
C ALA A 198 -2.99 10.14 20.43
N LEU A 199 -3.93 9.22 20.63
CA LEU A 199 -4.86 9.25 21.77
C LEU A 199 -4.21 8.81 23.10
N GLY A 200 -3.05 8.15 23.04
CA GLY A 200 -2.32 7.70 24.20
C GLY A 200 -2.99 6.55 24.96
N ALA A 201 -2.47 6.25 26.15
CA ALA A 201 -2.92 5.10 26.94
C ALA A 201 -4.38 5.26 27.45
N ASP A 202 -4.78 6.49 27.77
CA ASP A 202 -6.12 6.79 28.32
C ASP A 202 -7.22 6.71 27.24
N GLY A 203 -6.84 6.85 25.96
CA GLY A 203 -7.73 6.73 24.81
C GLY A 203 -7.56 5.43 24.03
N ALA A 204 -6.93 4.41 24.60
CA ALA A 204 -6.69 3.16 23.89
C ALA A 204 -8.01 2.54 23.38
N ASP A 205 -9.08 2.55 24.17
CA ASP A 205 -10.37 1.97 23.75
C ASP A 205 -11.34 3.01 23.19
N ASP A 206 -10.83 4.17 22.76
CA ASP A 206 -11.65 5.21 22.14
C ASP A 206 -12.27 4.70 20.83
N PRO A 207 -13.59 4.83 20.64
CA PRO A 207 -14.29 4.37 19.43
C PRO A 207 -13.75 5.01 18.14
N ARG A 208 -13.14 6.20 18.23
CA ARG A 208 -12.48 6.85 17.08
C ARG A 208 -11.33 6.02 16.53
N THR A 209 -10.64 5.24 17.36
CA THR A 209 -9.55 4.34 16.92
C THR A 209 -10.06 3.29 15.94
N ALA A 210 -11.25 2.72 16.20
CA ALA A 210 -11.89 1.76 15.31
C ALA A 210 -12.35 2.42 14.00
N ALA A 211 -12.93 3.62 14.08
CA ALA A 211 -13.33 4.38 12.90
C ALA A 211 -12.14 4.82 12.02
N TRP A 212 -10.98 5.13 12.61
CA TRP A 212 -9.73 5.32 11.86
C TRP A 212 -9.26 4.03 11.18
N GLY A 213 -9.45 2.87 11.82
CA GLY A 213 -9.23 1.57 11.20
C GLY A 213 -10.13 1.32 10.00
N GLU A 214 -11.42 1.65 10.11
CA GLU A 214 -12.40 1.57 9.02
C GLU A 214 -12.01 2.49 7.85
N PHE A 215 -11.58 3.72 8.16
CA PHE A 215 -11.03 4.65 7.16
C PHE A 215 -9.81 4.04 6.45
N GLY A 216 -8.86 3.50 7.21
CA GLY A 216 -7.69 2.81 6.67
C GLY A 216 -8.10 1.65 5.76
N GLN A 217 -9.04 0.80 6.18
CA GLN A 217 -9.54 -0.30 5.38
C GLN A 217 -10.12 0.17 4.04
N ALA A 218 -10.94 1.22 4.05
CA ALA A 218 -11.50 1.80 2.83
C ALA A 218 -10.40 2.26 1.87
N VAL A 219 -9.38 2.98 2.36
CA VAL A 219 -8.23 3.39 1.54
C VAL A 219 -7.48 2.18 0.97
N GLY A 220 -7.26 1.14 1.76
CA GLY A 220 -6.59 -0.08 1.31
C GLY A 220 -7.36 -0.84 0.23
N MET A 221 -8.70 -0.81 0.29
CA MET A 221 -9.54 -1.36 -0.78
C MET A 221 -9.43 -0.55 -2.07
N LEU A 222 -9.48 0.79 -1.99
CA LEU A 222 -9.30 1.66 -3.15
C LEU A 222 -7.93 1.43 -3.81
N ALA A 223 -6.87 1.32 -2.99
CA ALA A 223 -5.53 1.05 -3.48
C ALA A 223 -5.39 -0.30 -4.20
N GLN A 224 -6.07 -1.35 -3.71
CA GLN A 224 -6.08 -2.64 -4.41
C GLN A 224 -6.80 -2.53 -5.76
N LEU A 225 -7.99 -1.91 -5.78
CA LEU A 225 -8.76 -1.73 -7.02
C LEU A 225 -8.00 -0.90 -8.06
N ARG A 226 -7.23 0.11 -7.62
CA ARG A 226 -6.33 0.87 -8.48
C ARG A 226 -5.19 0.01 -9.01
N ASN A 227 -4.54 -0.79 -8.15
CA ASN A 227 -3.43 -1.63 -8.57
C ASN A 227 -3.84 -2.61 -9.68
N ASP A 228 -4.99 -3.28 -9.54
CA ASP A 228 -5.49 -4.20 -10.58
C ASP A 228 -5.82 -3.44 -11.88
N GLU A 229 -6.36 -2.23 -11.78
CA GLU A 229 -6.66 -1.40 -12.95
C GLU A 229 -5.38 -0.90 -13.66
N ASP A 230 -4.35 -0.55 -12.89
CA ASP A 230 -3.04 -0.16 -13.39
C ASP A 230 -2.33 -1.33 -14.10
N ASP A 231 -2.45 -2.56 -13.59
CA ASP A 231 -1.94 -3.77 -14.26
C ASP A 231 -2.61 -3.95 -15.63
N LEU A 232 -3.94 -3.87 -15.69
CA LEU A 232 -4.70 -3.97 -16.94
C LEU A 232 -4.30 -2.89 -17.95
N ARG A 233 -4.07 -1.66 -17.48
CA ARG A 233 -3.69 -0.52 -18.34
C ARG A 233 -2.23 -0.52 -18.77
N SER A 234 -1.35 -1.17 -18.02
CA SER A 234 0.04 -1.31 -18.40
C SER A 234 0.22 -2.00 -19.76
N GLY A 235 -0.80 -2.75 -20.20
CA GLY A 235 -0.79 -3.55 -21.41
C GLY A 235 -0.04 -4.88 -21.27
N HIS A 236 0.65 -5.10 -20.15
CA HIS A 236 1.25 -6.39 -19.82
C HIS A 236 0.16 -7.34 -19.31
N SER A 237 -0.70 -6.83 -18.42
CA SER A 237 -1.81 -7.55 -17.78
C SER A 237 -1.30 -8.83 -17.11
N ASP A 238 -0.32 -8.67 -16.23
CA ASP A 238 0.37 -9.81 -15.61
C ASP A 238 -0.59 -10.65 -14.77
N ASP A 239 -1.59 -10.01 -14.14
CA ASP A 239 -2.65 -10.71 -13.41
C ASP A 239 -3.46 -11.67 -14.29
N LEU A 240 -3.72 -11.30 -15.55
CA LEU A 240 -4.38 -12.19 -16.50
C LEU A 240 -3.48 -13.36 -16.89
N GLY A 241 -2.18 -13.13 -17.02
CA GLY A 241 -1.20 -14.20 -17.29
C GLY A 241 -1.06 -15.18 -16.13
N ASN A 242 -1.15 -14.67 -14.90
CA ASN A 242 -1.06 -15.45 -13.66
C ASN A 242 -2.40 -16.10 -13.27
N HIS A 243 -3.49 -15.79 -13.98
CA HIS A 243 -4.86 -16.21 -13.64
C HIS A 243 -5.32 -15.70 -12.26
N THR A 244 -4.87 -14.52 -11.85
CA THR A 244 -5.28 -13.87 -10.61
C THR A 244 -6.77 -13.54 -10.64
N ALA A 245 -7.50 -13.84 -9.56
CA ALA A 245 -8.94 -13.62 -9.45
C ALA A 245 -9.30 -12.15 -9.15
N THR A 246 -8.96 -11.24 -10.06
CA THR A 246 -9.26 -9.81 -9.88
C THR A 246 -10.75 -9.51 -10.05
N TYR A 247 -11.24 -8.43 -9.41
CA TYR A 247 -12.67 -8.12 -9.37
C TYR A 247 -13.30 -8.01 -10.75
N LEU A 248 -12.68 -7.28 -11.68
CA LEU A 248 -13.22 -7.09 -13.03
C LEU A 248 -13.29 -8.40 -13.83
N LEU A 249 -12.31 -9.30 -13.65
CA LEU A 249 -12.27 -10.58 -14.34
C LEU A 249 -13.38 -11.48 -13.80
N VAL A 250 -13.49 -11.58 -12.47
CA VAL A 250 -14.54 -12.36 -11.82
C VAL A 250 -15.93 -11.80 -12.13
N GLN A 251 -16.09 -10.47 -12.15
CA GLN A 251 -17.34 -9.82 -12.53
C GLN A 251 -17.73 -10.16 -13.98
N LEU A 252 -16.79 -10.14 -14.92
CA LEU A 252 -17.01 -10.57 -16.31
C LEU A 252 -17.50 -12.03 -16.34
N LEU A 253 -16.78 -12.94 -15.68
CA LEU A 253 -17.11 -14.37 -15.70
C LEU A 253 -18.44 -14.67 -15.00
N HIS A 254 -18.83 -13.88 -14.00
CA HIS A 254 -20.06 -14.07 -13.25
C HIS A 254 -21.30 -13.52 -13.98
N SER A 255 -21.17 -12.35 -14.61
CA SER A 255 -22.32 -11.60 -15.16
C SER A 255 -22.51 -11.73 -16.68
N ALA A 256 -21.50 -12.20 -17.41
CA ALA A 256 -21.58 -12.32 -18.86
C ALA A 256 -22.60 -13.40 -19.31
N PRO A 257 -23.29 -13.19 -20.45
CA PRO A 257 -24.06 -14.24 -21.11
C PRO A 257 -23.20 -15.47 -21.43
N ASP A 258 -23.81 -16.65 -21.48
CA ASP A 258 -23.10 -17.94 -21.61
C ASP A 258 -22.04 -17.95 -22.72
N ALA A 259 -22.37 -17.50 -23.93
CA ALA A 259 -21.42 -17.46 -25.04
C ALA A 259 -20.22 -16.51 -24.80
N ALA A 260 -20.46 -15.36 -24.16
CA ALA A 260 -19.39 -14.41 -23.82
C ALA A 260 -18.54 -14.94 -22.66
N ARG A 261 -19.15 -15.62 -21.69
CA ARG A 261 -18.46 -16.29 -20.59
C ARG A 261 -17.56 -17.42 -21.10
N GLU A 262 -18.07 -18.28 -21.97
CA GLU A 262 -17.27 -19.35 -22.61
C GLU A 262 -16.07 -18.77 -23.35
N GLN A 263 -16.28 -17.72 -24.16
CA GLN A 263 -15.19 -17.03 -24.84
C GLN A 263 -14.16 -16.45 -23.83
N ALA A 264 -14.61 -15.83 -22.74
CA ALA A 264 -13.72 -15.27 -21.72
C ALA A 264 -12.86 -16.36 -21.05
N VAL A 265 -13.46 -17.51 -20.72
CA VAL A 265 -12.75 -18.67 -20.14
C VAL A 265 -11.70 -19.21 -21.12
N GLU A 266 -12.03 -19.33 -22.40
CA GLU A 266 -11.07 -19.77 -23.42
C GLU A 266 -9.89 -18.80 -23.58
N LEU A 267 -10.16 -17.49 -23.56
CA LEU A 267 -9.12 -16.46 -23.62
C LEU A 267 -8.23 -16.51 -22.39
N LEU A 268 -8.83 -16.65 -21.21
CA LEU A 268 -8.12 -16.78 -19.93
C LEU A 268 -7.21 -18.01 -19.95
N GLY A 269 -7.67 -19.16 -20.44
CA GLY A 269 -6.84 -20.37 -20.54
C GLY A 269 -5.63 -20.28 -21.48
N ARG A 270 -5.54 -19.22 -22.31
CA ARG A 270 -4.38 -18.92 -23.17
C ARG A 270 -3.63 -17.65 -22.75
N ALA A 271 -4.09 -16.97 -21.70
CA ALA A 271 -3.61 -15.66 -21.32
C ALA A 271 -2.12 -15.65 -20.91
N ALA A 272 -1.63 -16.73 -20.31
CA ALA A 272 -0.21 -16.88 -19.95
C ALA A 272 0.72 -16.72 -21.17
N ASP A 273 0.34 -17.30 -22.31
CA ASP A 273 1.20 -17.41 -23.49
C ASP A 273 0.87 -16.39 -24.60
N SER A 274 -0.22 -15.62 -24.46
CA SER A 274 -0.77 -14.80 -25.54
C SER A 274 -1.16 -13.39 -25.08
N ALA A 275 -0.29 -12.41 -25.35
CA ALA A 275 -0.59 -11.00 -25.11
C ALA A 275 -1.84 -10.51 -25.89
N ALA A 276 -2.12 -11.11 -27.06
CA ALA A 276 -3.31 -10.81 -27.83
C ALA A 276 -4.60 -11.30 -27.14
N ASP A 277 -4.56 -12.50 -26.55
CA ASP A 277 -5.69 -13.02 -25.77
C ASP A 277 -5.88 -12.19 -24.49
N ARG A 278 -4.79 -11.78 -23.81
CA ARG A 278 -4.87 -10.85 -22.66
C ARG A 278 -5.52 -9.52 -23.03
N HIS A 279 -5.10 -8.91 -24.14
CA HIS A 279 -5.69 -7.67 -24.61
C HIS A 279 -7.19 -7.80 -24.93
N ARG A 280 -7.58 -8.91 -25.57
CA ARG A 280 -8.98 -9.18 -25.90
C ARG A 280 -9.82 -9.44 -24.64
N LEU A 281 -9.27 -10.16 -23.66
CA LEU A 281 -9.93 -10.41 -22.38
C LEU A 281 -10.10 -9.10 -21.59
N ALA A 282 -9.05 -8.28 -21.50
CA ALA A 282 -9.11 -6.95 -20.87
C ALA A 282 -10.18 -6.07 -21.54
N ALA A 283 -10.30 -6.07 -22.87
CA ALA A 283 -11.35 -5.33 -23.56
C ALA A 283 -12.76 -5.78 -23.18
N MET A 284 -12.97 -7.08 -22.91
CA MET A 284 -14.25 -7.60 -22.41
C MET A 284 -14.53 -7.14 -20.97
N MET A 285 -13.50 -7.03 -20.13
CA MET A 285 -13.61 -6.53 -18.75
C MET A 285 -14.01 -5.04 -18.69
N TYR A 286 -13.71 -4.27 -19.74
CA TYR A 286 -14.14 -2.87 -19.88
C TYR A 286 -15.52 -2.71 -20.55
N ALA A 287 -16.28 -3.79 -20.75
CA ALA A 287 -17.65 -3.68 -21.23
C ALA A 287 -18.53 -2.95 -20.18
N PRO A 288 -19.51 -2.11 -20.59
CA PRO A 288 -20.28 -1.27 -19.66
C PRO A 288 -21.03 -2.05 -18.57
N ASP A 289 -21.51 -3.24 -18.88
CA ASP A 289 -22.19 -4.15 -17.96
C ASP A 289 -21.26 -4.74 -16.88
N VAL A 290 -19.98 -4.93 -17.20
CA VAL A 290 -18.94 -5.34 -16.24
C VAL A 290 -18.45 -4.15 -15.41
N LEU A 291 -18.27 -2.98 -16.03
CA LEU A 291 -17.76 -1.79 -15.36
C LEU A 291 -18.77 -1.15 -14.41
N ALA A 292 -20.07 -1.19 -14.70
CA ALA A 292 -21.05 -0.47 -13.89
C ALA A 292 -21.09 -0.93 -12.41
N PRO A 293 -21.07 -2.24 -12.09
CA PRO A 293 -20.91 -2.71 -10.71
C PRO A 293 -19.61 -2.26 -10.04
N TYR A 294 -18.48 -2.35 -10.75
CA TYR A 294 -17.16 -1.92 -10.26
C TYR A 294 -17.15 -0.42 -9.90
N GLN A 295 -17.66 0.42 -10.81
CA GLN A 295 -17.72 1.88 -10.60
C GLN A 295 -18.63 2.26 -9.43
N ARG A 296 -19.77 1.57 -9.25
CA ARG A 296 -20.65 1.79 -8.09
C ARG A 296 -19.93 1.44 -6.80
N PHE A 297 -19.30 0.26 -6.73
CA PHE A 297 -18.57 -0.15 -5.54
C PHE A 297 -17.43 0.82 -5.20
N LEU A 298 -16.66 1.23 -6.19
CA LEU A 298 -15.57 2.19 -6.00
C LEU A 298 -16.10 3.54 -5.49
N ALA A 299 -17.20 4.05 -6.06
CA ALA A 299 -17.82 5.29 -5.61
C ALA A 299 -18.35 5.19 -4.16
N ASP A 300 -18.95 4.06 -3.79
CA ASP A 300 -19.45 3.82 -2.44
C ASP A 300 -18.32 3.82 -1.41
N VAL A 301 -17.20 3.12 -1.69
CA VAL A 301 -16.03 3.09 -0.80
C VAL A 301 -15.36 4.47 -0.72
N HIS A 302 -15.23 5.18 -1.84
CA HIS A 302 -14.68 6.53 -1.89
C HIS A 302 -15.51 7.51 -1.05
N GLN A 303 -16.83 7.53 -1.25
CA GLN A 303 -17.75 8.38 -0.50
C GLN A 303 -17.71 8.04 1.00
N HIS A 304 -17.63 6.75 1.35
CA HIS A 304 -17.54 6.32 2.73
C HIS A 304 -16.24 6.79 3.40
N ALA A 305 -15.09 6.68 2.74
CA ALA A 305 -13.82 7.18 3.25
C ALA A 305 -13.85 8.70 3.50
N HIS A 306 -14.44 9.47 2.57
CA HIS A 306 -14.66 10.91 2.73
C HIS A 306 -15.56 11.23 3.94
N ALA A 307 -16.69 10.54 4.08
CA ALA A 307 -17.62 10.74 5.20
C ALA A 307 -16.99 10.44 6.57
N LEU A 308 -16.12 9.43 6.63
CA LEU A 308 -15.34 9.13 7.83
C LEU A 308 -14.38 10.28 8.17
N LEU A 309 -13.66 10.83 7.18
CA LEU A 309 -12.75 11.96 7.40
C LEU A 309 -13.48 13.22 7.88
N ASP A 310 -14.63 13.53 7.29
CA ASP A 310 -15.45 14.67 7.69
C ASP A 310 -15.96 14.54 9.14
N THR A 311 -16.12 13.30 9.62
CA THR A 311 -16.51 13.01 11.01
C THR A 311 -15.31 13.00 11.96
N LEU A 312 -14.20 12.38 11.55
CA LEU A 312 -13.04 12.13 12.41
C LEU A 312 -12.14 13.35 12.58
N ALA A 313 -12.06 14.20 11.56
CA ALA A 313 -11.09 15.28 11.48
C ALA A 313 -11.64 16.61 10.92
N PRO A 314 -12.86 17.06 11.27
CA PRO A 314 -13.54 18.18 10.59
C PRO A 314 -12.73 19.49 10.57
N ASP A 315 -12.05 19.80 11.68
CA ASP A 315 -11.27 21.03 11.82
C ASP A 315 -9.76 20.80 11.71
N SER A 316 -9.35 19.59 11.33
CA SER A 316 -7.94 19.24 11.31
C SER A 316 -7.24 19.84 10.09
N PRO A 317 -6.05 20.45 10.26
CA PRO A 317 -5.28 20.91 9.11
C PRO A 317 -4.84 19.73 8.21
N PHE A 318 -4.85 18.49 8.70
CA PHE A 318 -4.46 17.30 7.93
C PHE A 318 -5.62 16.62 7.19
N ALA A 319 -6.87 17.08 7.37
CA ALA A 319 -8.03 16.52 6.66
C ALA A 319 -7.92 16.69 5.14
N GLY A 320 -7.48 17.86 4.66
CA GLY A 320 -7.27 18.12 3.22
C GLY A 320 -6.25 17.16 2.57
N PRO A 321 -5.05 16.97 3.15
CA PRO A 321 -4.13 15.93 2.71
C PRO A 321 -4.70 14.51 2.71
N LEU A 322 -5.46 14.13 3.75
CA LEU A 322 -6.08 12.79 3.81
C LEU A 322 -7.15 12.60 2.71
N HIS A 323 -8.01 13.60 2.50
CA HIS A 323 -8.97 13.60 1.40
C HIS A 323 -8.28 13.44 0.04
N ARG A 324 -7.16 14.13 -0.18
CA ARG A 324 -6.37 13.93 -1.40
C ARG A 324 -5.79 12.53 -1.50
N CYS A 325 -5.31 11.92 -0.41
CA CYS A 325 -4.88 10.52 -0.45
C CYS A 325 -6.01 9.58 -0.90
N VAL A 326 -7.25 9.82 -0.47
CA VAL A 326 -8.43 9.05 -0.92
C VAL A 326 -8.71 9.28 -2.41
N ASP A 327 -8.74 10.55 -2.84
CA ASP A 327 -8.97 10.92 -4.24
C ASP A 327 -7.91 10.34 -5.17
N ASP A 328 -6.68 10.31 -4.68
CA ASP A 328 -5.51 9.85 -5.40
C ASP A 328 -5.58 8.38 -5.81
N GLU A 329 -6.26 7.55 -4.99
CA GLU A 329 -6.50 6.13 -5.24
C GLU A 329 -7.65 5.86 -6.23
N VAL A 330 -8.52 6.84 -6.50
CA VAL A 330 -9.62 6.70 -7.50
C VAL A 330 -9.37 7.43 -8.81
N ARG A 331 -8.22 8.11 -8.96
CA ARG A 331 -7.90 8.92 -10.14
C ARG A 331 -7.97 8.17 -11.47
N THR A 332 -8.00 6.86 -11.43
CA THR A 332 -7.92 5.97 -12.58
C THR A 332 -9.29 5.56 -13.15
N THR A 333 -10.43 5.85 -12.53
CA THR A 333 -11.75 5.39 -13.05
C THR A 333 -12.60 6.45 -13.75
N ALA A 334 -12.20 7.72 -13.74
CA ALA A 334 -13.11 8.84 -14.05
C ALA A 334 -12.82 9.69 -15.31
N TYR A 335 -11.86 9.35 -16.18
CA TYR A 335 -11.54 10.24 -17.34
C TYR A 335 -11.42 9.59 -18.73
N ALA A 336 -11.93 8.37 -18.94
CA ALA A 336 -11.92 7.72 -20.26
C ALA A 336 -13.20 7.94 -21.11
N VAL A 337 -14.03 8.96 -20.80
CA VAL A 337 -15.13 9.40 -21.69
C VAL A 337 -15.16 10.95 -21.84
N ALA A 338 -14.13 11.48 -22.53
CA ALA A 338 -14.02 12.69 -23.41
C ALA A 338 -14.33 14.14 -22.90
N PRO A 339 -13.85 15.24 -23.56
CA PRO A 339 -12.85 15.41 -24.64
C PRO A 339 -11.68 16.39 -24.28
N THR A 340 -10.70 16.45 -25.18
CA THR A 340 -9.51 17.32 -25.24
C THR A 340 -9.67 18.76 -24.71
N GLY A 341 -8.88 19.13 -23.69
CA GLY A 341 -8.66 20.50 -23.21
C GLY A 341 -7.37 20.61 -22.37
N PRO A 342 -6.68 21.76 -22.34
CA PRO A 342 -5.26 21.82 -21.98
C PRO A 342 -5.00 21.73 -20.47
N HIS A 343 -3.95 20.97 -20.16
CA HIS A 343 -3.42 20.61 -18.85
C HIS A 343 -3.29 21.79 -17.86
N GLY A 344 -3.89 21.61 -16.67
CA GLY A 344 -3.53 22.33 -15.46
C GLY A 344 -2.34 21.64 -14.77
N ALA A 345 -1.36 22.43 -14.33
CA ALA A 345 -0.09 21.96 -13.78
C ALA A 345 -0.26 21.01 -12.58
N HIS A 346 0.20 19.78 -12.76
CA HIS A 346 0.28 18.74 -11.74
C HIS A 346 1.46 19.03 -10.79
N CYS A 347 1.20 19.04 -9.49
CA CYS A 347 2.25 19.01 -8.47
C CYS A 347 2.58 17.54 -8.19
N ALA A 348 3.63 17.02 -8.84
CA ALA A 348 4.17 15.71 -8.52
C ALA A 348 4.76 15.77 -7.11
N LEU A 349 4.42 14.78 -6.26
CA LEU A 349 5.26 14.46 -5.10
C LEU A 349 6.70 14.29 -5.60
N PRO A 350 7.71 14.82 -4.89
CA PRO A 350 9.09 14.79 -5.37
C PRO A 350 9.50 13.34 -5.68
N PRO A 351 10.08 13.07 -6.85
CA PRO A 351 10.56 11.73 -7.16
C PRO A 351 11.61 11.34 -6.12
N GLY A 352 11.57 10.08 -5.68
CA GLY A 352 12.62 9.51 -4.85
C GLY A 352 14.00 9.69 -5.52
N PRO A 353 15.11 9.69 -4.74
CA PRO A 353 16.45 9.91 -5.27
C PRO A 353 16.73 8.95 -6.42
N ALA A 354 17.26 9.49 -7.52
CA ALA A 354 17.59 8.74 -8.72
C ALA A 354 18.56 7.60 -8.39
N VAL A 355 18.15 6.37 -8.71
CA VAL A 355 19.03 5.19 -8.67
C VAL A 355 20.11 5.38 -9.73
N LEU A 356 21.37 5.50 -9.29
CA LEU A 356 22.51 5.55 -10.20
C LEU A 356 22.59 4.23 -10.99
N PRO A 357 22.83 4.27 -12.32
CA PRO A 357 22.98 3.06 -13.11
C PRO A 357 24.17 2.25 -12.59
N GLY A 358 23.90 1.04 -12.12
CA GLY A 358 24.90 0.08 -11.66
C GLY A 358 25.91 -0.20 -12.77
N ARG A 359 27.20 -0.03 -12.44
CA ARG A 359 28.32 -0.39 -13.30
C ARG A 359 28.21 -1.86 -13.71
N THR A 360 28.29 -2.11 -15.01
CA THR A 360 28.46 -3.44 -15.60
C THR A 360 29.72 -4.12 -15.04
N PRO A 361 29.65 -5.39 -14.58
CA PRO A 361 30.86 -6.13 -14.23
C PRO A 361 31.62 -6.47 -15.52
N GLY A 362 32.86 -6.00 -15.61
CA GLY A 362 33.80 -6.40 -16.64
C GLY A 362 34.06 -7.91 -16.57
N ARG A 363 33.97 -8.58 -17.72
CA ARG A 363 34.47 -9.95 -17.91
C ARG A 363 35.95 -10.01 -17.51
N SER A 364 36.28 -10.79 -16.49
CA SER A 364 37.64 -11.32 -16.32
C SER A 364 37.60 -12.84 -16.46
N GLY A 365 38.31 -13.36 -17.45
CA GLY A 365 38.44 -14.78 -17.71
C GLY A 365 39.33 -15.52 -16.70
N GLN A 366 39.02 -16.80 -16.54
CA GLN A 366 39.93 -17.95 -16.61
C GLN A 366 41.33 -17.82 -15.96
N LYS A 367 41.61 -18.61 -14.91
CA LYS A 367 42.40 -19.87 -14.99
C LYS A 367 42.74 -20.46 -13.60
N VAL A 368 42.72 -21.81 -13.60
CA VAL A 368 43.13 -22.82 -12.62
C VAL A 368 42.13 -23.13 -11.51
#